data_AF-A0A519QSR3-F1
#
_entry.id   AF-A0A519QSR3-F1
#
_cell.length_a   1.000
_cell.length_b   1.000
_cell.length_c   1.000
_cell.angle_alpha   90.00
_cell.angle_beta   90.00
_cell.angle_gamma   90.00
#
_symmetry.space_group_name_H-M   'P 1'
#
loop_
_entity.id
_entity.type
_entity.pdbx_description
1 polymer ?
#
loop_
_entity_poly.entity_id
_entity_poly.type
_entity_poly.pdbx_seq_one_letter_code
_entity_poly.pdbx_strand_id
1 'polypeptide(L)'
;IYLDLFNKLEEANKLLSEGKSIVASSDPVYQGDVSKWRRFGNSLYLRLLLRVSGKADVSTQVIAKIKEIADTNKAGYPIMENNTHTAKILWNGTNSSTAVYSSPFMINVRAVDFRTPAITDFFISNLAIWNDPRVNGTYGVNGVNRFGIAPGPAGLIGVPSGYDAGSSVLKQSYFYSDAQTNNPLTLQTDPFTGIIMNVAEVDFILAEAAARGWINGTGEAYYNKGIFDSINYWMPTVYAGVSDANFIKYVVDADIDWNNALPLNTTVRGTQSKLESIHLQKYYALFLVDFQQWFEYRRTGHPFLNPGTGFLNGGRMPSRLNYPLLTQSTNPTNYSNAVASQGADDFSTLVWWQKP
;
A
#
# COMPACT_ATOMS: atom_id res chain seq x y z
N ILE A 1 21.28 1.51 8.65
CA ILE A 1 19.86 1.87 8.86
C ILE A 1 18.98 0.62 8.93
N TYR A 2 18.76 -0.15 7.84
CA TYR A 2 17.88 -1.33 7.89
C TYR A 2 18.25 -2.35 8.97
N LEU A 3 19.54 -2.72 9.09
CA LEU A 3 19.99 -3.65 10.14
C LEU A 3 19.73 -3.14 11.57
N ASP A 4 19.84 -1.84 11.78
CA ASP A 4 19.52 -1.22 13.07
C ASP A 4 18.01 -1.22 13.34
N LEU A 5 17.18 -0.97 12.32
CA LEU A 5 15.73 -1.12 12.43
C LEU A 5 15.33 -2.55 12.78
N PHE A 6 16.01 -3.57 12.23
CA PHE A 6 15.79 -4.97 12.60
C PHE A 6 16.07 -5.20 14.08
N ASN A 7 17.23 -4.74 14.58
CA ASN A 7 17.58 -4.85 16.00
C ASN A 7 16.55 -4.16 16.91
N LYS A 8 16.08 -2.97 16.52
CA LYS A 8 15.04 -2.24 17.27
C LYS A 8 13.71 -2.97 17.29
N LEU A 9 13.33 -3.64 16.19
CA LEU A 9 12.09 -4.42 16.13
C LEU A 9 12.19 -5.72 16.96
N GLU A 10 13.36 -6.35 17.02
CA GLU A 10 13.62 -7.47 17.93
C GLU A 10 13.48 -7.04 19.40
N GLU A 11 14.13 -5.93 19.76
CA GLU A 11 14.06 -5.37 21.10
C GLU A 11 12.61 -4.98 21.46
N ALA A 12 11.90 -4.32 20.55
CA ALA A 12 10.49 -3.96 20.74
C ALA A 12 9.59 -5.20 20.90
N ASN A 13 9.77 -6.25 20.10
CA ASN A 13 9.02 -7.49 20.22
C ASN A 13 9.22 -8.14 21.60
N LYS A 14 10.46 -8.13 22.10
CA LYS A 14 10.78 -8.61 23.46
C LYS A 14 10.11 -7.75 24.53
N LEU A 15 10.26 -6.43 24.48
CA LEU A 15 9.68 -5.53 25.49
C LEU A 15 8.15 -5.57 25.50
N LEU A 16 7.51 -5.61 24.33
CA LEU A 16 6.06 -5.70 24.21
C LEU A 16 5.52 -7.06 24.67
N SER A 17 6.35 -8.12 24.65
CA SER A 17 5.96 -9.43 25.21
C SER A 17 5.80 -9.41 26.74
N GLU A 18 6.39 -8.43 27.44
CA GLU A 18 6.23 -8.23 28.88
C GLU A 18 4.83 -7.71 29.25
N GLY A 19 4.05 -7.23 28.27
CA GLY A 19 2.66 -6.82 28.48
C GLY A 19 2.48 -5.56 29.32
N LYS A 20 3.50 -4.68 29.40
CA LYS A 20 3.40 -3.42 30.14
C LYS A 20 2.30 -2.53 29.57
N SER A 21 1.37 -2.12 30.42
CA SER A 21 0.21 -1.32 30.02
C SER A 21 0.60 0.00 29.37
N ILE A 22 -0.12 0.36 28.32
CA ILE A 22 -0.06 1.66 27.65
C ILE A 22 -1.33 2.43 28.03
N VAL A 23 -1.19 3.72 28.33
CA VAL A 23 -2.33 4.58 28.64
C VAL A 23 -3.19 4.75 27.38
N ALA A 24 -4.40 4.20 27.40
CA ALA A 24 -5.28 4.15 26.23
C ALA A 24 -5.55 5.51 25.58
N SER A 25 -5.74 6.57 26.39
CA SER A 25 -5.97 7.93 25.88
C SER A 25 -4.75 8.57 25.22
N SER A 26 -3.56 7.99 25.40
CA SER A 26 -2.32 8.44 24.78
C SER A 26 -1.96 7.65 23.52
N ASP A 27 -2.75 6.65 23.14
CA ASP A 27 -2.52 5.79 21.97
C ASP A 27 -3.69 5.90 20.97
N PRO A 28 -3.53 6.69 19.89
CA PRO A 28 -4.57 6.84 18.88
C PRO A 28 -4.68 5.66 17.90
N VAL A 29 -3.75 4.70 17.93
CA VAL A 29 -3.68 3.59 16.98
C VAL A 29 -4.41 2.37 17.51
N TYR A 30 -4.06 1.94 18.73
CA TYR A 30 -4.59 0.71 19.32
C TYR A 30 -5.24 0.90 20.68
N GLN A 31 -5.40 2.14 21.14
CA GLN A 31 -6.06 2.45 22.42
C GLN A 31 -5.46 1.68 23.59
N GLY A 32 -4.14 1.50 23.58
CA GLY A 32 -3.37 0.85 24.64
C GLY A 32 -3.26 -0.68 24.50
N ASP A 33 -3.76 -1.29 23.42
CA ASP A 33 -3.63 -2.72 23.18
C ASP A 33 -2.20 -3.09 22.76
N VAL A 34 -1.41 -3.50 23.76
CA VAL A 34 -0.01 -3.93 23.62
C VAL A 34 0.14 -5.11 22.65
N SER A 35 -0.85 -6.00 22.59
CA SER A 35 -0.80 -7.17 21.71
C SER A 35 -0.84 -6.75 20.24
N LYS A 36 -1.64 -5.73 19.91
CA LYS A 36 -1.70 -5.16 18.56
C LYS A 36 -0.44 -4.38 18.20
N TRP A 37 0.16 -3.66 19.15
CA TRP A 37 1.49 -3.05 18.95
C TRP A 37 2.56 -4.08 18.63
N ARG A 38 2.58 -5.22 19.36
CA ARG A 38 3.52 -6.31 19.10
C ARG A 38 3.32 -6.91 17.70
N ARG A 39 2.05 -7.14 17.32
CA ARG A 39 1.67 -7.61 15.98
C ARG A 39 2.08 -6.65 14.88
N PHE A 40 1.89 -5.35 15.09
CA PHE A 40 2.35 -4.32 14.16
C PHE A 40 3.86 -4.31 14.01
N GLY A 41 4.62 -4.36 15.11
CA GLY A 41 6.09 -4.40 15.06
C GLY A 41 6.62 -5.55 14.21
N ASN A 42 6.11 -6.77 14.44
CA ASN A 42 6.54 -7.94 13.67
C ASN A 42 6.07 -7.91 12.21
N SER A 43 4.92 -7.28 11.93
CA SER A 43 4.44 -7.08 10.56
C SER A 43 5.28 -6.05 9.80
N LEU A 44 5.66 -4.95 10.47
CA LEU A 44 6.59 -3.96 9.93
C LEU A 44 7.96 -4.60 9.68
N TYR A 45 8.38 -5.53 10.54
CA TYR A 45 9.61 -6.29 10.33
C TYR A 45 9.55 -7.08 9.03
N LEU A 46 8.46 -7.80 8.76
CA LEU A 46 8.24 -8.49 7.49
C LEU A 46 8.29 -7.53 6.28
N ARG A 47 7.68 -6.34 6.36
CA ARG A 47 7.77 -5.30 5.30
C ARG A 47 9.23 -4.93 5.02
N LEU A 48 10.01 -4.65 6.06
CA LEU A 48 11.40 -4.22 5.92
C LEU A 48 12.32 -5.35 5.46
N LEU A 49 12.09 -6.59 5.91
CA LEU A 49 12.83 -7.78 5.44
C LEU A 49 12.58 -8.02 3.95
N LEU A 50 11.31 -8.00 3.53
CA LEU A 50 10.95 -8.16 2.13
C LEU A 50 11.55 -7.03 1.27
N ARG A 51 11.55 -5.79 1.77
CA ARG A 51 12.11 -4.61 1.08
C ARG A 51 13.56 -4.81 0.63
N VAL A 52 14.37 -5.48 1.46
CA VAL A 52 15.82 -5.65 1.22
C VAL A 52 16.19 -7.07 0.80
N SER A 53 15.21 -7.95 0.60
CA SER A 53 15.42 -9.37 0.25
C SER A 53 16.20 -9.60 -1.04
N GLY A 54 16.15 -8.65 -1.98
CA GLY A 54 16.92 -8.70 -3.23
C GLY A 54 18.38 -8.31 -3.08
N LYS A 55 18.83 -7.83 -1.90
CA LYS A 55 20.20 -7.36 -1.71
C LYS A 55 21.12 -8.50 -1.27
N ALA A 56 22.15 -8.77 -2.07
CA ALA A 56 23.03 -9.92 -1.90
C ALA A 56 23.66 -10.03 -0.49
N ASP A 57 24.12 -8.91 0.08
CA ASP A 57 24.82 -8.85 1.37
C ASP A 57 23.94 -9.22 2.58
N VAL A 58 22.60 -9.14 2.45
CA VAL A 58 21.66 -9.44 3.54
C VAL A 58 20.63 -10.52 3.20
N SER A 59 20.48 -10.88 1.92
CA SER A 59 19.42 -11.75 1.39
C SER A 59 19.22 -13.06 2.18
N THR A 60 20.30 -13.78 2.47
CA THR A 60 20.23 -15.05 3.23
C THR A 60 19.67 -14.85 4.64
N GLN A 61 20.15 -13.85 5.36
CA GLN A 61 19.69 -13.56 6.73
C GLN A 61 18.22 -13.13 6.74
N VAL A 62 17.81 -12.28 5.79
CA VAL A 62 16.44 -11.77 5.79
C VAL A 62 15.42 -12.82 5.37
N ILE A 63 15.77 -13.70 4.41
CA ILE A 63 14.92 -14.85 4.03
C ILE A 63 14.77 -15.80 5.22
N ALA A 64 15.86 -16.10 5.94
CA ALA A 64 15.80 -16.94 7.14
C ALA A 64 14.90 -16.32 8.23
N LYS A 65 14.98 -15.01 8.46
CA LYS A 65 14.11 -14.31 9.43
C LYS A 65 12.64 -14.27 8.99
N ILE A 66 12.36 -14.10 7.69
CA ILE A 66 10.98 -14.22 7.17
C ILE A 66 10.44 -15.63 7.48
N LYS A 67 11.24 -16.67 7.23
CA LYS A 67 10.86 -18.06 7.54
C LYS A 67 10.66 -18.29 9.04
N GLU A 68 11.49 -17.69 9.88
CA GLU A 68 11.31 -17.76 11.33
C GLU A 68 9.96 -17.18 11.77
N ILE A 69 9.66 -15.95 11.35
CA ILE A 69 8.42 -15.26 11.72
C ILE A 69 7.20 -16.02 11.18
N ALA A 70 7.27 -16.46 9.93
CA ALA A 70 6.12 -17.00 9.21
C ALA A 70 5.91 -18.51 9.39
N ASP A 71 6.91 -19.28 9.82
CA ASP A 71 6.81 -20.75 9.93
C ASP A 71 7.33 -21.28 11.26
N THR A 72 8.62 -21.08 11.56
CA THR A 72 9.30 -21.88 12.60
C THR A 72 9.18 -21.32 14.01
N ASN A 73 8.80 -20.04 14.17
CA ASN A 73 8.63 -19.38 15.47
C ASN A 73 7.47 -18.37 15.47
N LYS A 74 6.31 -18.77 14.92
CA LYS A 74 5.09 -17.94 14.86
C LYS A 74 4.67 -17.37 16.22
N ALA A 75 4.76 -18.18 17.28
CA ALA A 75 4.38 -17.78 18.63
C ALA A 75 5.32 -16.70 19.22
N GLY A 76 6.60 -16.73 18.85
CA GLY A 76 7.58 -15.70 19.23
C GLY A 76 7.37 -14.37 18.50
N TYR A 77 6.80 -14.42 17.30
CA TYR A 77 6.59 -13.27 16.43
C TYR A 77 5.14 -13.17 15.94
N PRO A 78 4.16 -12.90 16.82
CA PRO A 78 2.78 -12.71 16.39
C PRO A 78 2.70 -11.53 15.40
N ILE A 79 1.99 -11.70 14.29
CA ILE A 79 1.80 -10.69 13.22
C ILE A 79 0.33 -10.25 13.13
N MET A 80 0.00 -9.29 12.25
CA MET A 80 -1.40 -8.98 11.94
C MET A 80 -2.08 -10.17 11.28
N GLU A 81 -3.37 -10.40 11.60
CA GLU A 81 -4.11 -11.60 11.14
C GLU A 81 -5.45 -11.24 10.51
N ASN A 82 -6.04 -10.10 10.89
CA ASN A 82 -7.28 -9.59 10.33
C ASN A 82 -7.33 -8.06 10.43
N ASN A 83 -8.34 -7.45 9.82
CA ASN A 83 -8.48 -5.99 9.74
C ASN A 83 -8.61 -5.25 11.08
N THR A 84 -8.90 -5.93 12.20
CA THR A 84 -8.88 -5.31 13.54
C THR A 84 -7.47 -5.10 14.09
N HIS A 85 -6.46 -5.72 13.45
CA HIS A 85 -5.03 -5.54 13.75
C HIS A 85 -4.36 -4.52 12.82
N THR A 86 -5.06 -3.96 11.83
CA THR A 86 -4.50 -2.94 10.92
C THR A 86 -4.07 -1.70 11.71
N ALA A 87 -2.83 -1.25 11.49
CA ALA A 87 -2.30 -0.02 12.08
C ALA A 87 -2.84 1.19 11.32
N LYS A 88 -3.68 1.98 11.97
CA LYS A 88 -4.24 3.22 11.42
C LYS A 88 -4.47 4.26 12.50
N ILE A 89 -4.41 5.51 12.11
CA ILE A 89 -4.98 6.63 12.88
C ILE A 89 -6.38 6.87 12.33
N LEU A 90 -7.36 6.94 13.23
CA LEU A 90 -8.70 7.37 12.86
C LEU A 90 -8.74 8.89 12.82
N TRP A 91 -8.85 9.46 11.63
CA TRP A 91 -9.03 10.90 11.49
C TRP A 91 -10.41 11.31 11.96
N ASN A 92 -10.52 12.50 12.54
CA ASN A 92 -11.81 13.01 12.97
C ASN A 92 -12.72 13.51 11.83
N GLY A 93 -12.22 13.52 10.58
CA GLY A 93 -12.98 13.94 9.41
C GLY A 93 -13.37 15.43 9.37
N THR A 94 -12.77 16.28 10.22
CA THR A 94 -13.13 17.72 10.29
C THR A 94 -11.95 18.65 10.01
N ASN A 95 -12.26 19.81 9.45
CA ASN A 95 -11.36 20.95 9.35
C ASN A 95 -11.44 21.81 10.63
N SER A 96 -11.03 21.23 11.76
CA SER A 96 -11.00 21.94 13.05
C SER A 96 -9.56 22.23 13.47
N SER A 97 -9.27 23.48 13.83
CA SER A 97 -7.95 23.90 14.33
C SER A 97 -7.61 23.36 15.72
N THR A 98 -8.58 22.80 16.43
CA THR A 98 -8.39 22.22 17.79
C THR A 98 -8.30 20.70 17.78
N ALA A 99 -8.45 20.07 16.61
CA ALA A 99 -8.38 18.64 16.48
C ALA A 99 -6.94 18.13 16.46
N VAL A 100 -6.66 17.14 17.31
CA VAL A 100 -5.32 16.54 17.41
C VAL A 100 -5.03 15.62 16.21
N TYR A 101 -6.05 14.91 15.70
CA TYR A 101 -5.94 13.97 14.57
C TYR A 101 -6.86 14.40 13.43
N SER A 102 -6.46 15.46 12.73
CA SER A 102 -7.16 15.91 11.52
C SER A 102 -6.59 15.25 10.27
N SER A 103 -7.50 14.90 9.35
CA SER A 103 -7.14 14.32 8.05
C SER A 103 -6.25 15.28 7.25
N PRO A 104 -5.15 14.80 6.65
CA PRO A 104 -4.33 15.62 5.75
C PRO A 104 -5.09 16.00 4.47
N PHE A 105 -6.22 15.35 4.17
CA PHE A 105 -7.10 15.71 3.06
C PHE A 105 -8.11 16.81 3.42
N MET A 106 -8.15 17.24 4.69
CA MET A 106 -8.97 18.34 5.18
C MET A 106 -8.13 19.56 5.55
N ILE A 107 -7.01 19.37 6.23
CA ILE A 107 -6.16 20.48 6.67
C ILE A 107 -5.53 21.15 5.46
N ASN A 108 -5.81 22.44 5.27
CA ASN A 108 -5.28 23.25 4.17
C ASN A 108 -5.59 22.72 2.76
N VAL A 109 -6.58 21.83 2.62
CA VAL A 109 -7.06 21.30 1.34
C VAL A 109 -8.50 21.73 1.15
N ARG A 110 -8.76 22.56 0.13
CA ARG A 110 -10.14 22.96 -0.19
C ARG A 110 -10.85 21.79 -0.86
N ALA A 111 -12.16 21.69 -0.68
CA ALA A 111 -13.01 20.72 -1.37
C ALA A 111 -12.77 20.69 -2.90
N VAL A 112 -12.56 21.85 -3.51
CA VAL A 112 -12.25 21.96 -4.95
C VAL A 112 -10.89 21.36 -5.30
N ASP A 113 -9.88 21.54 -4.46
CA ASP A 113 -8.55 20.98 -4.68
C ASP A 113 -8.55 19.46 -4.54
N PHE A 114 -9.34 18.91 -3.61
CA PHE A 114 -9.46 17.46 -3.43
C PHE A 114 -10.06 16.77 -4.67
N ARG A 115 -11.09 17.37 -5.29
CA ARG A 115 -11.74 16.81 -6.49
C ARG A 115 -11.11 17.24 -7.83
N THR A 116 -10.14 18.15 -7.79
CA THR A 116 -9.49 18.66 -9.00
C THR A 116 -8.67 17.58 -9.71
N PRO A 117 -7.79 16.82 -9.01
CA PRO A 117 -7.08 15.70 -9.60
C PRO A 117 -8.01 14.71 -10.32
N ALA A 118 -7.62 14.35 -11.53
CA ALA A 118 -8.22 13.21 -12.22
C ALA A 118 -7.64 11.91 -11.68
N ILE A 119 -8.44 10.84 -11.73
CA ILE A 119 -7.96 9.50 -11.38
C ILE A 119 -7.28 8.89 -12.61
N THR A 120 -6.13 8.25 -12.43
CA THR A 120 -5.40 7.61 -13.53
C THR A 120 -6.12 6.38 -14.03
N ASP A 121 -6.05 6.14 -15.34
CA ASP A 121 -6.71 5.04 -16.04
C ASP A 121 -6.33 3.69 -15.47
N PHE A 122 -5.03 3.44 -15.25
CA PHE A 122 -4.55 2.22 -14.61
C PHE A 122 -5.26 1.92 -13.28
N PHE A 123 -5.46 2.93 -12.43
CA PHE A 123 -6.10 2.72 -11.14
C PHE A 123 -7.59 2.37 -11.31
N ILE A 124 -8.36 3.23 -11.98
CA ILE A 124 -9.82 3.11 -12.00
C ILE A 124 -10.32 2.03 -12.96
N SER A 125 -9.65 1.81 -14.09
CA SER A 125 -10.12 0.88 -15.11
C SER A 125 -9.98 -0.57 -14.67
N ASN A 126 -8.93 -0.95 -13.92
CA ASN A 126 -8.86 -2.28 -13.30
C ASN A 126 -10.01 -2.50 -12.29
N LEU A 127 -10.28 -1.52 -11.41
CA LEU A 127 -11.38 -1.62 -10.45
C LEU A 127 -12.75 -1.73 -11.15
N ALA A 128 -12.92 -1.02 -12.27
CA ALA A 128 -14.13 -1.11 -13.09
C ALA A 128 -14.24 -2.48 -13.79
N ILE A 129 -13.16 -2.98 -14.39
CA ILE A 129 -13.10 -4.29 -15.07
C ILE A 129 -13.40 -5.43 -14.09
N TRP A 130 -12.85 -5.37 -12.87
CA TRP A 130 -13.12 -6.36 -11.83
C TRP A 130 -14.51 -6.24 -11.24
N ASN A 131 -15.28 -5.19 -11.58
CA ASN A 131 -16.50 -4.82 -10.89
C ASN A 131 -16.28 -4.76 -9.36
N ASP A 132 -15.18 -4.13 -8.96
CA ASP A 132 -14.71 -4.11 -7.57
C ASP A 132 -15.79 -3.49 -6.66
N PRO A 133 -16.19 -4.16 -5.57
CA PRO A 133 -17.22 -3.67 -4.65
C PRO A 133 -16.97 -2.24 -4.14
N ARG A 134 -15.70 -1.81 -4.05
CA ARG A 134 -15.31 -0.49 -3.53
C ARG A 134 -15.64 0.66 -4.48
N VAL A 135 -15.78 0.38 -5.78
CA VAL A 135 -16.19 1.37 -6.81
C VAL A 135 -17.60 1.13 -7.35
N ASN A 136 -18.29 0.11 -6.84
CA ASN A 136 -19.65 -0.20 -7.22
C ASN A 136 -20.67 0.54 -6.31
N GLY A 137 -21.52 1.37 -6.92
CA GLY A 137 -22.50 2.19 -6.20
C GLY A 137 -23.59 1.41 -5.47
N THR A 138 -23.84 0.14 -5.84
CA THR A 138 -24.82 -0.73 -5.17
C THR A 138 -24.40 -1.10 -3.76
N TYR A 139 -23.09 -1.23 -3.50
CA TYR A 139 -22.56 -1.45 -2.16
C TYR A 139 -22.27 -0.14 -1.40
N GLY A 140 -22.54 0.99 -2.06
CA GLY A 140 -22.32 2.32 -1.56
C GLY A 140 -23.47 2.86 -0.71
N VAL A 141 -23.45 4.18 -0.49
CA VAL A 141 -24.53 4.92 0.20
C VAL A 141 -25.12 5.93 -0.79
N ASN A 142 -26.44 5.92 -0.96
CA ASN A 142 -27.16 6.80 -1.91
C ASN A 142 -26.59 6.73 -3.34
N GLY A 143 -26.18 5.54 -3.77
CA GLY A 143 -25.58 5.30 -5.09
C GLY A 143 -24.12 5.73 -5.24
N VAL A 144 -23.51 6.31 -4.20
CA VAL A 144 -22.08 6.68 -4.17
C VAL A 144 -21.28 5.50 -3.63
N ASN A 145 -20.37 4.97 -4.46
CA ASN A 145 -19.49 3.85 -4.08
C ASN A 145 -18.59 4.17 -2.87
N ARG A 146 -18.00 3.12 -2.28
CA ARG A 146 -17.21 3.24 -1.05
C ARG A 146 -16.05 4.22 -1.14
N PHE A 147 -15.38 4.31 -2.29
CA PHE A 147 -14.28 5.26 -2.51
C PHE A 147 -14.74 6.67 -2.86
N GLY A 148 -16.03 6.91 -2.97
CA GLY A 148 -16.56 8.22 -3.33
C GLY A 148 -16.06 8.66 -4.71
N ILE A 149 -15.98 7.75 -5.69
CA ILE A 149 -15.52 8.09 -7.03
C ILE A 149 -16.72 8.38 -7.94
N ALA A 150 -16.76 9.57 -8.52
CA ALA A 150 -17.75 9.94 -9.51
C ALA A 150 -17.42 9.28 -10.87
N PRO A 151 -18.39 8.66 -11.56
CA PRO A 151 -18.23 8.29 -12.96
C PRO A 151 -18.33 9.52 -13.87
N GLY A 152 -17.64 9.47 -15.01
CA GLY A 152 -17.92 10.37 -16.13
C GLY A 152 -19.12 9.88 -16.96
N PRO A 153 -19.54 10.62 -18.01
CA PRO A 153 -20.64 10.19 -18.89
C PRO A 153 -20.46 8.81 -19.52
N ALA A 154 -19.21 8.37 -19.69
CA ALA A 154 -18.87 7.05 -20.24
C ALA A 154 -18.54 6.00 -19.16
N GLY A 155 -18.80 6.29 -17.88
CA GLY A 155 -18.56 5.39 -16.75
C GLY A 155 -17.29 5.72 -15.97
N LEU A 156 -16.76 4.70 -15.28
CA LEU A 156 -15.55 4.79 -14.48
C LEU A 156 -14.31 4.71 -15.37
N ILE A 157 -13.90 5.86 -15.93
CA ILE A 157 -12.78 5.98 -16.86
C ILE A 157 -11.76 6.96 -16.28
N GLY A 158 -10.49 6.59 -16.34
CA GLY A 158 -9.41 7.45 -15.86
C GLY A 158 -8.70 8.19 -16.98
N VAL A 159 -7.76 9.04 -16.57
CA VAL A 159 -6.86 9.72 -17.51
C VAL A 159 -5.61 8.86 -17.75
N PRO A 160 -5.13 8.72 -19.00
CA PRO A 160 -3.89 8.00 -19.25
C PRO A 160 -2.72 8.58 -18.44
N SER A 161 -1.91 7.73 -17.83
CA SER A 161 -0.71 8.19 -17.11
C SER A 161 0.35 8.70 -18.08
N GLY A 162 0.96 9.85 -17.80
CA GLY A 162 2.06 10.37 -18.61
C GLY A 162 1.68 10.74 -20.04
N TYR A 163 0.51 11.34 -20.26
CA TYR A 163 0.15 11.95 -21.55
C TYR A 163 1.08 13.13 -21.88
N ASP A 164 1.28 13.43 -23.16
CA ASP A 164 2.17 14.51 -23.60
C ASP A 164 1.69 15.88 -23.12
N ALA A 165 2.62 16.75 -22.74
CA ALA A 165 2.30 18.13 -22.36
C ALA A 165 1.55 18.85 -23.49
N GLY A 166 0.43 19.50 -23.16
CA GLY A 166 -0.44 20.15 -24.13
C GLY A 166 -1.52 19.26 -24.74
N SER A 167 -1.54 17.95 -24.44
CA SER A 167 -2.64 17.07 -24.87
C SER A 167 -3.96 17.45 -24.20
N SER A 168 -5.05 17.45 -24.98
CA SER A 168 -6.40 17.58 -24.43
C SER A 168 -6.88 16.22 -23.94
N VAL A 169 -6.72 15.97 -22.64
CA VAL A 169 -7.24 14.77 -21.98
C VAL A 169 -8.46 15.15 -21.16
N LEU A 170 -9.60 14.55 -21.49
CA LEU A 170 -10.84 14.79 -20.76
C LEU A 170 -10.81 14.10 -19.39
N LYS A 171 -11.03 14.87 -18.33
CA LYS A 171 -11.28 14.30 -17.01
C LYS A 171 -12.66 13.65 -16.99
N GLN A 172 -12.70 12.35 -16.73
CA GLN A 172 -13.91 11.54 -16.58
C GLN A 172 -14.17 11.28 -15.08
N SER A 173 -13.45 10.33 -14.48
CA SER A 173 -13.58 10.03 -13.05
C SER A 173 -12.74 10.92 -12.14
N TYR A 174 -13.32 11.24 -10.98
CA TYR A 174 -12.71 12.05 -9.93
C TYR A 174 -13.29 11.67 -8.55
N PHE A 175 -12.57 11.98 -7.48
CA PHE A 175 -13.07 11.80 -6.11
C PHE A 175 -14.09 12.88 -5.75
N TYR A 176 -15.23 12.49 -5.19
CA TYR A 176 -16.16 13.40 -4.54
C TYR A 176 -15.47 14.14 -3.39
N SER A 177 -15.88 15.38 -3.14
CA SER A 177 -15.42 16.21 -2.02
C SER A 177 -16.55 16.51 -1.03
N ASP A 178 -16.20 16.95 0.17
CA ASP A 178 -17.12 17.27 1.27
C ASP A 178 -18.11 18.42 1.00
N ALA A 179 -17.79 19.32 0.06
CA ALA A 179 -18.64 20.47 -0.28
C ALA A 179 -19.56 20.27 -1.50
N GLN A 180 -19.80 19.02 -1.92
CA GLN A 180 -20.74 18.73 -3.03
C GLN A 180 -22.18 18.54 -2.55
N THR A 181 -23.15 18.82 -3.44
CA THR A 181 -24.58 18.64 -3.17
C THR A 181 -24.86 17.23 -2.66
N ASN A 182 -25.75 17.11 -1.67
CA ASN A 182 -26.12 15.87 -0.98
C ASN A 182 -25.05 15.24 -0.08
N ASN A 183 -23.94 15.95 0.20
CA ASN A 183 -22.86 15.49 1.10
C ASN A 183 -22.46 14.03 0.82
N PRO A 184 -21.93 13.74 -0.39
CA PRO A 184 -21.64 12.38 -0.81
C PRO A 184 -20.60 11.74 0.10
N LEU A 185 -20.61 10.41 0.16
CA LEU A 185 -19.48 9.67 0.73
C LEU A 185 -18.20 10.09 0.00
N THR A 186 -17.18 10.49 0.77
CA THR A 186 -15.91 10.99 0.25
C THR A 186 -14.75 10.52 1.11
N LEU A 187 -13.63 10.18 0.47
CA LEU A 187 -12.39 9.88 1.16
C LEU A 187 -11.77 11.11 1.85
N GLN A 188 -12.20 12.32 1.49
CA GLN A 188 -11.66 13.56 2.07
C GLN A 188 -11.88 13.64 3.59
N THR A 189 -13.09 13.29 4.03
CA THR A 189 -13.52 13.29 5.43
C THR A 189 -13.49 11.90 6.07
N ASP A 190 -13.05 10.87 5.33
CA ASP A 190 -13.15 9.50 5.79
C ASP A 190 -12.14 9.18 6.91
N PRO A 191 -12.60 8.71 8.09
CA PRO A 191 -11.74 8.40 9.22
C PRO A 191 -10.73 7.28 8.94
N PHE A 192 -10.96 6.42 7.94
CA PHE A 192 -10.15 5.22 7.67
C PHE A 192 -8.96 5.50 6.75
N THR A 193 -8.73 6.74 6.32
CA THR A 193 -7.64 7.08 5.39
C THR A 193 -6.27 7.22 6.07
N GLY A 194 -6.18 7.18 7.39
CA GLY A 194 -4.93 7.28 8.17
C GLY A 194 -4.15 5.97 8.26
N ILE A 195 -4.01 5.23 7.17
CA ILE A 195 -3.42 3.89 7.18
C ILE A 195 -1.89 3.97 7.30
N ILE A 196 -1.33 3.29 8.30
CA ILE A 196 0.13 3.15 8.48
C ILE A 196 0.59 1.83 7.84
N MET A 197 -0.12 0.74 8.14
CA MET A 197 0.08 -0.58 7.57
C MET A 197 -1.19 -1.41 7.73
N ASN A 198 -1.74 -1.91 6.63
CA ASN A 198 -2.89 -2.82 6.66
C ASN A 198 -2.46 -4.29 6.66
N VAL A 199 -3.34 -5.15 7.17
CA VAL A 199 -3.09 -6.61 7.19
C VAL A 199 -3.00 -7.22 5.80
N ALA A 200 -3.74 -6.69 4.81
CA ALA A 200 -3.68 -7.18 3.43
C ALA A 200 -2.26 -7.11 2.86
N GLU A 201 -1.48 -6.09 3.23
CA GLU A 201 -0.06 -6.02 2.89
C GLU A 201 0.74 -7.18 3.48
N VAL A 202 0.47 -7.56 4.74
CA VAL A 202 1.11 -8.71 5.40
C VAL A 202 0.77 -9.98 4.65
N ASP A 203 -0.49 -10.17 4.28
CA ASP A 203 -0.93 -11.31 3.48
C ASP A 203 -0.20 -11.35 2.13
N PHE A 204 -0.08 -10.22 1.42
CA PHE A 204 0.69 -10.19 0.17
C PHE A 204 2.21 -10.36 0.36
N ILE A 205 2.77 -9.97 1.50
CA ILE A 205 4.17 -10.29 1.85
C ILE A 205 4.35 -11.80 1.99
N LEU A 206 3.43 -12.47 2.69
CA LEU A 206 3.46 -13.92 2.86
C LEU A 206 3.16 -14.66 1.55
N ALA A 207 2.26 -14.15 0.72
CA ALA A 207 1.98 -14.69 -0.61
C ALA A 207 3.24 -14.68 -1.49
N GLU A 208 3.98 -13.57 -1.50
CA GLU A 208 5.24 -13.49 -2.24
C GLU A 208 6.30 -14.44 -1.66
N ALA A 209 6.47 -14.47 -0.34
CA ALA A 209 7.44 -15.35 0.31
C ALA A 209 7.14 -16.83 0.02
N ALA A 210 5.87 -17.24 0.05
CA ALA A 210 5.45 -18.60 -0.27
C ALA A 210 5.63 -18.92 -1.76
N ALA A 211 5.24 -18.02 -2.66
CA ALA A 211 5.43 -18.20 -4.10
C ALA A 211 6.92 -18.37 -4.47
N ARG A 212 7.81 -17.69 -3.74
CA ARG A 212 9.27 -17.83 -3.88
C ARG A 212 9.86 -19.06 -3.20
N GLY A 213 9.06 -19.84 -2.47
CA GLY A 213 9.49 -21.03 -1.73
C GLY A 213 10.29 -20.73 -0.46
N TRP A 214 10.20 -19.50 0.07
CA TRP A 214 10.90 -19.09 1.29
C TRP A 214 10.20 -19.61 2.56
N ILE A 215 8.87 -19.69 2.49
CA ILE A 215 8.00 -20.24 3.53
C ILE A 215 7.12 -21.36 2.96
N ASN A 216 6.41 -22.07 3.83
CA ASN A 216 5.50 -23.14 3.43
C ASN A 216 4.30 -22.62 2.61
N GLY A 217 3.79 -23.47 1.73
CA GLY A 217 2.61 -23.20 0.89
C GLY A 217 2.95 -22.64 -0.49
N THR A 218 1.93 -22.45 -1.33
CA THR A 218 2.06 -22.00 -2.73
C THR A 218 1.93 -20.48 -2.89
N GLY A 219 1.42 -19.78 -1.86
CA GLY A 219 1.05 -18.37 -1.90
C GLY A 219 -0.45 -18.11 -2.08
N GLU A 220 -1.20 -19.09 -2.58
CA GLU A 220 -2.63 -18.97 -2.92
C GLU A 220 -3.51 -18.53 -1.73
N ALA A 221 -3.38 -19.21 -0.59
CA ALA A 221 -4.18 -18.90 0.60
C ALA A 221 -3.93 -17.47 1.09
N TYR A 222 -2.66 -17.03 1.07
CA TYR A 222 -2.29 -15.67 1.45
C TYR A 222 -2.74 -14.64 0.41
N TYR A 223 -2.64 -14.95 -0.88
CA TYR A 223 -3.09 -14.08 -1.96
C TYR A 223 -4.59 -13.81 -1.87
N ASN A 224 -5.41 -14.86 -1.75
CA ASN A 224 -6.86 -14.73 -1.59
C ASN A 224 -7.23 -13.97 -0.30
N LYS A 225 -6.52 -14.24 0.80
CA LYS A 225 -6.70 -13.51 2.04
C LYS A 225 -6.36 -12.03 1.90
N GLY A 226 -5.30 -11.68 1.17
CA GLY A 226 -4.93 -10.30 0.88
C GLY A 226 -5.99 -9.55 0.08
N ILE A 227 -6.62 -10.18 -0.91
CA ILE A 227 -7.74 -9.58 -1.66
C ILE A 227 -8.92 -9.35 -0.71
N PHE A 228 -9.30 -10.37 0.05
CA PHE A 228 -10.38 -10.29 1.04
C PHE A 228 -10.14 -9.16 2.04
N ASP A 229 -8.98 -9.13 2.70
CA ASP A 229 -8.68 -8.13 3.71
C ASP A 229 -8.54 -6.72 3.11
N SER A 230 -8.07 -6.59 1.86
CA SER A 230 -8.00 -5.30 1.16
C SER A 230 -9.39 -4.70 0.91
N ILE A 231 -10.36 -5.53 0.56
CA ILE A 231 -11.74 -5.10 0.32
C ILE A 231 -12.45 -4.85 1.66
N ASN A 232 -12.38 -5.81 2.58
CA ASN A 232 -13.05 -5.75 3.87
C ASN A 232 -12.49 -4.66 4.81
N TYR A 233 -11.27 -4.16 4.58
CA TYR A 233 -10.79 -2.98 5.30
C TYR A 233 -11.74 -1.79 5.12
N TRP A 234 -12.16 -1.58 3.87
CA TRP A 234 -13.06 -0.49 3.49
C TRP A 234 -14.52 -0.88 3.68
N MET A 235 -14.86 -2.16 3.53
CA MET A 235 -16.23 -2.66 3.57
C MET A 235 -16.33 -3.87 4.52
N PRO A 236 -16.30 -3.67 5.86
CA PRO A 236 -16.12 -4.76 6.82
C PRO A 236 -17.12 -5.91 6.75
N THR A 237 -18.30 -5.67 6.19
CA THR A 237 -19.41 -6.62 6.13
C THR A 237 -19.72 -7.14 4.72
N VAL A 238 -18.90 -6.81 3.71
CA VAL A 238 -19.20 -7.21 2.33
C VAL A 238 -19.02 -8.71 2.10
N TYR A 239 -18.01 -9.31 2.74
CA TYR A 239 -17.75 -10.75 2.71
C TYR A 239 -17.51 -11.26 4.13
N ALA A 240 -17.98 -12.47 4.44
CA ALA A 240 -17.78 -13.10 5.75
C ALA A 240 -16.38 -13.72 5.91
N GLY A 241 -15.70 -14.04 4.81
CA GLY A 241 -14.37 -14.65 4.78
C GLY A 241 -13.97 -15.10 3.39
N VAL A 242 -12.77 -15.66 3.26
CA VAL A 242 -12.24 -16.18 1.96
C VAL A 242 -13.04 -17.35 1.39
N SER A 243 -13.85 -18.03 2.21
CA SER A 243 -14.74 -19.11 1.80
C SER A 243 -16.17 -18.64 1.50
N ASP A 244 -16.45 -17.34 1.60
CA ASP A 244 -17.75 -16.76 1.23
C ASP A 244 -18.01 -16.96 -0.27
N ALA A 245 -19.18 -17.50 -0.62
CA ALA A 245 -19.54 -17.78 -2.01
C ALA A 245 -19.53 -16.52 -2.89
N ASN A 246 -19.90 -15.35 -2.34
CA ASN A 246 -19.86 -14.09 -3.07
C ASN A 246 -18.43 -13.59 -3.29
N PHE A 247 -17.53 -13.84 -2.34
CA PHE A 247 -16.11 -13.52 -2.50
C PHE A 247 -15.47 -14.40 -3.58
N ILE A 248 -15.70 -15.72 -3.50
CA ILE A 248 -15.21 -16.68 -4.51
C ILE A 248 -15.73 -16.29 -5.89
N LYS A 249 -17.03 -16.00 -6.00
CA LYS A 249 -17.63 -15.55 -7.26
C LYS A 249 -16.97 -14.26 -7.77
N TYR A 250 -16.76 -13.27 -6.91
CA TYR A 250 -16.11 -12.02 -7.30
C TYR A 250 -14.70 -12.27 -7.86
N VAL A 251 -13.88 -13.06 -7.16
CA VAL A 251 -12.49 -13.35 -7.58
C VAL A 251 -12.45 -14.06 -8.94
N VAL A 252 -13.37 -15.00 -9.19
CA VAL A 252 -13.49 -15.70 -10.48
C VAL A 252 -14.02 -14.78 -11.59
N ASP A 253 -15.11 -14.06 -11.34
CA ASP A 253 -15.72 -13.15 -12.33
C ASP A 253 -14.76 -12.03 -12.74
N ALA A 254 -13.91 -11.57 -11.81
CA ALA A 254 -12.91 -10.54 -12.04
C ALA A 254 -11.64 -11.08 -12.74
N ASP A 255 -11.52 -12.38 -12.98
CA ASP A 255 -10.32 -13.04 -13.55
C ASP A 255 -9.05 -12.71 -12.75
N ILE A 256 -9.18 -12.74 -11.42
CA ILE A 256 -8.07 -12.48 -10.47
C ILE A 256 -7.79 -13.69 -9.56
N ASP A 257 -8.34 -14.86 -9.86
CA ASP A 257 -8.05 -16.08 -9.12
C ASP A 257 -6.59 -16.52 -9.26
N TRP A 258 -6.11 -17.25 -8.26
CA TRP A 258 -4.72 -17.69 -8.23
C TRP A 258 -4.46 -18.79 -9.26
N ASN A 259 -3.49 -18.57 -10.14
CA ASN A 259 -3.10 -19.57 -11.14
C ASN A 259 -1.72 -20.16 -10.85
N ASN A 260 -1.71 -21.42 -10.39
CA ASN A 260 -0.48 -22.15 -10.07
C ASN A 260 0.41 -22.45 -11.30
N ALA A 261 -0.14 -22.42 -12.52
CA ALA A 261 0.58 -22.66 -13.76
C ALA A 261 1.37 -21.44 -14.26
N LEU A 262 1.11 -20.25 -13.72
CA LEU A 262 1.89 -19.05 -14.06
C LEU A 262 3.35 -19.18 -13.62
N PRO A 263 4.31 -18.63 -14.38
CA PRO A 263 5.69 -18.54 -13.93
C PRO A 263 5.75 -17.70 -12.64
N LEU A 264 6.80 -17.93 -11.84
CA LEU A 264 7.02 -17.13 -10.63
C LEU A 264 7.07 -15.64 -10.98
N ASN A 265 7.88 -15.28 -11.97
CA ASN A 265 8.16 -13.91 -12.35
C ASN A 265 8.17 -13.74 -13.88
N THR A 266 7.96 -12.51 -14.34
CA THR A 266 8.14 -12.09 -15.73
C THR A 266 8.60 -10.64 -15.77
N THR A 267 9.44 -10.28 -16.74
CA THR A 267 9.80 -8.87 -17.03
C THR A 267 9.14 -8.37 -18.31
N VAL A 268 8.41 -9.23 -19.02
CA VAL A 268 7.73 -8.90 -20.26
C VAL A 268 6.39 -8.25 -19.93
N ARG A 269 6.27 -6.94 -20.20
CA ARG A 269 5.04 -6.17 -19.94
C ARG A 269 3.83 -6.82 -20.62
N GLY A 270 2.69 -6.83 -19.92
CA GLY A 270 1.45 -7.43 -20.41
C GLY A 270 1.37 -8.95 -20.30
N THR A 271 2.38 -9.61 -19.71
CA THR A 271 2.33 -11.04 -19.40
C THR A 271 2.03 -11.28 -17.93
N GLN A 272 1.33 -12.37 -17.63
CA GLN A 272 0.99 -12.74 -16.27
C GLN A 272 2.10 -13.56 -15.60
N SER A 273 2.26 -13.35 -14.30
CA SER A 273 3.11 -14.16 -13.42
C SER A 273 2.53 -14.12 -12.01
N LYS A 274 2.96 -15.04 -11.14
CA LYS A 274 2.55 -15.05 -9.73
C LYS A 274 2.88 -13.72 -9.04
N LEU A 275 4.07 -13.16 -9.29
CA LEU A 275 4.46 -11.87 -8.73
C LEU A 275 3.67 -10.70 -9.32
N GLU A 276 3.36 -10.70 -10.61
CA GLU A 276 2.49 -9.67 -11.21
C GLU A 276 1.12 -9.67 -10.54
N SER A 277 0.48 -10.84 -10.39
CA SER A 277 -0.83 -10.96 -9.72
C SER A 277 -0.78 -10.45 -8.28
N ILE A 278 0.22 -10.89 -7.50
CA ILE A 278 0.39 -10.46 -6.10
C ILE A 278 0.57 -8.95 -6.01
N HIS A 279 1.48 -8.38 -6.80
CA HIS A 279 1.80 -6.96 -6.72
C HIS A 279 0.71 -6.07 -7.31
N LEU A 280 -0.07 -6.54 -8.28
CA LEU A 280 -1.25 -5.84 -8.77
C LEU A 280 -2.29 -5.70 -7.66
N GLN A 281 -2.66 -6.78 -6.97
CA GLN A 281 -3.61 -6.69 -5.86
C GLN A 281 -3.03 -5.92 -4.67
N LYS A 282 -1.73 -6.10 -4.37
CA LYS A 282 -1.02 -5.34 -3.34
C LYS A 282 -0.98 -3.84 -3.66
N TYR A 283 -0.88 -3.44 -4.93
CA TYR A 283 -0.94 -2.04 -5.34
C TYR A 283 -2.27 -1.40 -4.91
N TYR A 284 -3.40 -2.10 -5.05
CA TYR A 284 -4.69 -1.61 -4.57
C TYR A 284 -4.82 -1.66 -3.04
N ALA A 285 -4.25 -2.67 -2.39
CA ALA A 285 -4.19 -2.70 -0.93
C ALA A 285 -3.36 -1.57 -0.33
N LEU A 286 -2.35 -1.08 -1.04
CA LEU A 286 -1.49 0.03 -0.60
C LEU A 286 -2.02 1.41 -0.98
N PHE A 287 -3.24 1.51 -1.54
CA PHE A 287 -3.89 2.79 -1.76
C PHE A 287 -4.05 3.54 -0.43
N LEU A 288 -3.53 4.78 -0.38
CA LEU A 288 -3.45 5.62 0.82
C LEU A 288 -2.52 5.11 1.94
N VAL A 289 -1.54 4.26 1.60
CA VAL A 289 -0.50 3.80 2.53
C VAL A 289 0.84 4.44 2.18
N ASP A 290 0.98 5.74 2.49
CA ASP A 290 2.18 6.55 2.21
C ASP A 290 2.72 6.29 0.77
N PHE A 291 4.03 6.27 0.57
CA PHE A 291 4.68 5.92 -0.69
C PHE A 291 4.88 4.41 -0.90
N GLN A 292 4.16 3.52 -0.19
CA GLN A 292 4.43 2.08 -0.27
C GLN A 292 4.19 1.49 -1.67
N GLN A 293 3.21 1.99 -2.44
CA GLN A 293 3.01 1.59 -3.84
C GLN A 293 4.27 1.87 -4.68
N TRP A 294 4.84 3.08 -4.54
CA TRP A 294 6.07 3.47 -5.22
C TRP A 294 7.27 2.62 -4.76
N PHE A 295 7.37 2.35 -3.45
CA PHE A 295 8.46 1.56 -2.92
C PHE A 295 8.41 0.10 -3.39
N GLU A 296 7.23 -0.51 -3.47
CA GLU A 296 7.06 -1.87 -4.00
C GLU A 296 7.39 -1.93 -5.49
N TYR A 297 6.86 -1.00 -6.29
CA TYR A 297 7.17 -0.93 -7.72
C TYR A 297 8.69 -0.78 -7.96
N ARG A 298 9.36 0.06 -7.19
CA ARG A 298 10.83 0.22 -7.27
C ARG A 298 11.62 -1.02 -6.87
N ARG A 299 11.05 -1.89 -6.03
CA ARG A 299 11.68 -3.14 -5.59
C ARG A 299 11.48 -4.25 -6.61
N THR A 300 10.31 -4.31 -7.24
CA THR A 300 9.89 -5.51 -8.00
C THR A 300 9.71 -5.27 -9.48
N GLY A 301 9.48 -4.02 -9.90
CA GLY A 301 9.01 -3.68 -11.25
C GLY A 301 7.53 -3.99 -11.49
N HIS A 302 6.80 -4.46 -10.47
CA HIS A 302 5.40 -4.86 -10.53
C HIS A 302 4.50 -3.92 -9.69
N PRO A 303 3.21 -3.78 -10.02
CA PRO A 303 2.61 -4.26 -11.26
C PRO A 303 3.17 -3.53 -12.48
N PHE A 304 2.93 -4.05 -13.68
CA PHE A 304 3.32 -3.34 -14.89
C PHE A 304 2.50 -2.06 -15.05
N LEU A 305 3.09 -0.94 -14.63
CA LEU A 305 2.55 0.40 -14.90
C LEU A 305 2.88 0.77 -16.34
N ASN A 306 1.89 1.23 -17.11
CA ASN A 306 2.06 1.68 -18.50
C ASN A 306 2.39 3.18 -18.53
N PRO A 307 3.67 3.60 -18.61
CA PRO A 307 3.99 5.01 -18.78
C PRO A 307 3.61 5.46 -20.19
N GLY A 308 2.86 6.56 -20.29
CA GLY A 308 2.63 7.25 -21.57
C GLY A 308 3.90 7.93 -22.10
N THR A 309 3.79 8.49 -23.30
CA THR A 309 4.89 9.14 -24.04
C THR A 309 5.41 10.41 -23.39
N GLY A 310 4.58 11.09 -22.58
CA GLY A 310 4.94 12.27 -21.81
C GLY A 310 5.77 11.96 -20.55
N PHE A 311 6.08 10.68 -20.32
CA PHE A 311 6.93 10.26 -19.22
C PHE A 311 8.39 10.68 -19.46
N LEU A 312 8.80 11.78 -18.82
CA LEU A 312 10.19 12.25 -18.80
C LEU A 312 11.08 11.25 -18.03
N ASN A 313 12.41 11.41 -18.07
CA ASN A 313 13.37 10.45 -17.48
C ASN A 313 13.45 9.08 -18.21
N GLY A 314 13.33 9.09 -19.55
CA GLY A 314 13.54 7.90 -20.37
C GLY A 314 12.64 6.72 -20.01
N GLY A 315 11.39 6.99 -19.59
CA GLY A 315 10.43 5.95 -19.19
C GLY A 315 10.68 5.32 -17.81
N ARG A 316 11.64 5.84 -17.03
CA ARG A 316 12.03 5.25 -15.73
C ARG A 316 11.42 6.01 -14.56
N MET A 317 10.68 5.29 -13.71
CA MET A 317 10.16 5.88 -12.48
C MET A 317 11.30 6.43 -11.61
N PRO A 318 11.15 7.64 -11.02
CA PRO A 318 12.11 8.15 -10.05
C PRO A 318 12.45 7.09 -9.00
N SER A 319 13.73 6.97 -8.69
CA SER A 319 14.28 6.02 -7.72
C SER A 319 14.46 6.63 -6.33
N ARG A 320 14.41 7.96 -6.22
CA ARG A 320 14.48 8.71 -4.95
C ARG A 320 13.99 10.15 -5.14
N LEU A 321 13.88 10.86 -4.03
CA LEU A 321 13.77 12.32 -4.02
C LEU A 321 15.15 12.92 -3.72
N ASN A 322 15.37 14.14 -4.18
CA ASN A 322 16.57 14.91 -3.86
C ASN A 322 16.59 15.30 -2.39
N TYR A 323 17.78 15.57 -1.87
CA TYR A 323 17.91 16.17 -0.54
C TYR A 323 17.36 17.61 -0.57
N PRO A 324 16.59 18.04 0.45
CA PRO A 324 16.08 19.40 0.51
C PRO A 324 17.21 20.44 0.45
N LEU A 325 16.99 21.56 -0.26
CA LEU A 325 17.97 22.64 -0.38
C LEU A 325 18.46 23.15 0.98
N LEU A 326 17.56 23.17 1.98
CA LEU A 326 17.90 23.55 3.35
C LEU A 326 18.94 22.61 3.99
N THR A 327 18.88 21.31 3.72
CA THR A 327 19.86 20.35 4.22
C THR A 327 21.23 20.56 3.56
N GLN A 328 21.24 20.92 2.27
CA GLN A 328 22.47 21.20 1.53
C GLN A 328 23.18 22.44 2.11
N SER A 329 22.43 23.46 2.53
CA SER A 329 22.99 24.69 3.10
C SER A 329 23.33 24.59 4.59
N THR A 330 22.51 23.92 5.39
CA THR A 330 22.69 23.86 6.86
C THR A 330 23.57 22.69 7.32
N ASN A 331 23.74 21.66 6.48
CA ASN A 331 24.57 20.50 6.80
C ASN A 331 25.46 20.06 5.61
N PRO A 332 26.27 20.97 5.04
CA PRO A 332 26.94 20.75 3.76
C PRO A 332 27.96 19.59 3.79
N THR A 333 28.65 19.40 4.92
CA THR A 333 29.64 18.32 5.08
C THR A 333 28.99 16.94 5.00
N ASN A 334 27.91 16.71 5.77
CA ASN A 334 27.24 15.41 5.76
C ASN A 334 26.48 15.18 4.46
N TYR A 335 25.91 16.22 3.86
CA TYR A 335 25.33 16.14 2.51
C TYR A 335 26.39 15.66 1.50
N SER A 336 27.57 16.29 1.50
CA SER A 336 28.65 15.92 0.57
C SER A 336 29.12 14.47 0.77
N ASN A 337 29.22 14.01 2.03
CA ASN A 337 29.56 12.61 2.34
C ASN A 337 28.48 11.63 1.84
N ALA A 338 27.20 11.99 1.99
CA ALA A 338 26.09 11.19 1.48
C ALA A 338 26.12 11.10 -0.06
N VAL A 339 26.33 12.22 -0.76
CA VAL A 339 26.47 12.25 -2.22
C VAL A 339 27.67 11.41 -2.69
N ALA A 340 28.81 11.52 -2.02
CA ALA A 340 30.01 10.73 -2.36
C ALA A 340 29.77 9.21 -2.25
N SER A 341 29.00 8.77 -1.24
CA SER A 341 28.72 7.33 -1.04
C SER A 341 27.56 6.79 -1.89
N GLN A 342 26.54 7.60 -2.12
CA GLN A 342 25.33 7.16 -2.82
C GLN A 342 25.47 7.25 -4.36
N GLY A 343 26.25 8.22 -4.86
CA GLY A 343 26.20 8.75 -6.23
C GLY A 343 25.59 10.17 -6.29
N ALA A 344 25.46 10.72 -7.50
CA ALA A 344 24.87 12.06 -7.71
C ALA A 344 23.49 12.19 -7.01
N ASP A 345 23.19 13.37 -6.45
CA ASP A 345 21.84 13.65 -5.93
C ASP A 345 20.89 13.92 -7.10
N ASP A 346 20.45 12.85 -7.74
CA ASP A 346 19.55 12.82 -8.89
C ASP A 346 18.41 11.85 -8.60
N PHE A 347 17.21 12.15 -9.11
CA PHE A 347 16.04 11.29 -8.91
C PHE A 347 16.21 9.89 -9.50
N SER A 348 17.14 9.68 -10.45
CA SER A 348 17.45 8.39 -11.07
C SER A 348 18.50 7.57 -10.31
N THR A 349 19.21 8.16 -9.33
CA THR A 349 20.20 7.44 -8.52
C THR A 349 19.51 6.39 -7.64
N LEU A 350 19.85 5.12 -7.85
CA LEU A 350 19.29 3.99 -7.10
C LEU A 350 19.66 4.07 -5.61
N VAL A 351 18.68 3.81 -4.73
CA VAL A 351 18.94 3.64 -3.29
C VAL A 351 19.59 2.28 -3.02
N TRP A 352 20.23 2.12 -1.87
CA TRP A 352 21.05 0.93 -1.55
C TRP A 352 20.36 -0.42 -1.83
N TRP A 353 19.10 -0.58 -1.45
CA TRP A 353 18.36 -1.85 -1.64
C TRP A 353 17.89 -2.07 -3.09
N GLN A 354 17.95 -1.05 -3.95
CA GLN A 354 17.71 -1.18 -5.40
C GLN A 354 18.99 -1.51 -6.18
N LYS A 355 20.17 -1.32 -5.58
CA LYS A 355 21.46 -1.61 -6.24
C LYS A 355 21.69 -3.13 -6.22
N PRO A 356 22.08 -3.75 -7.36
CA PRO A 356 22.42 -5.17 -7.44
C PRO A 356 23.36 -5.65 -6.33
#